data_AF-K0KKP4-F1
#
_entry.id   AF-K0KKP4-F1
#
_cell.length_a   1.000
_cell.length_b   1.000
_cell.length_c   1.000
_cell.angle_alpha   90.00
_cell.angle_beta   90.00
_cell.angle_gamma   90.00
#
_symmetry.space_group_name_H-M   'P 1'
#
loop_
_entity.id
_entity.type
_entity.pdbx_description
1 polymer ?
#
loop_
_entity_poly.entity_id
_entity_poly.type
_entity_poly.pdbx_seq_one_letter_code
_entity_poly.pdbx_strand_id
1 'polypeptide(L)'
;MPLKFNSAKGVLVVDPIEARNICTTKSSSKIYCLFQIDNKAFRSKTTQLQEHISPKWNEDSQCRFDIDPGVTPLLKIYILERTSGLPKVLGKGELDLVDIFYEKKVDKWTKVPPTGQINIEYTFYQVAPMLPHKQPTRGPSVPVKNPLPNSPTETVTVNKPKISSVDSVFVDDQKEKTRLRKLASKVKRRYERRISLRETEMEQQLQKMTNDELLVFEVNNSPKDKLNNEEIIHRDEEPEGLEEPEVNVYSIESSKLEELDLNSLPFSADSIGSTVVTKLEKVKAEDQRKKRREAKAAYERLSPSAFAIMNRLEQGRAKRDDFRVDNGVSDYKGDGTWGKGRLSDAVYTEGRPVLPPKIPIGMSSEEYYMLNRKEYLEYFQQIL
;
A
#
# COMPACT_ATOMS: atom_id res chain seq x y z
N MET A 1 -26.78 8.81 -19.38
CA MET A 1 -26.22 7.71 -18.55
C MET A 1 -24.80 7.45 -19.03
N PRO A 2 -23.77 7.44 -18.19
CA PRO A 2 -22.43 7.06 -18.61
C PRO A 2 -22.47 5.61 -19.09
N LEU A 3 -21.99 5.36 -20.32
CA LEU A 3 -21.83 4.01 -20.84
C LEU A 3 -20.96 3.24 -19.86
N LYS A 4 -21.52 2.21 -19.21
CA LYS A 4 -20.73 1.31 -18.38
C LYS A 4 -19.76 0.59 -19.31
N PHE A 5 -18.49 0.98 -19.25
CA PHE A 5 -17.43 0.30 -19.97
C PHE A 5 -17.35 -1.14 -19.43
N ASN A 6 -17.88 -2.10 -20.21
CA ASN A 6 -17.83 -3.50 -19.84
C ASN A 6 -16.49 -4.06 -20.32
N SER A 7 -15.44 -3.73 -19.57
CA SER A 7 -14.08 -4.21 -19.82
C SER A 7 -14.08 -5.73 -19.88
N ALA A 8 -13.58 -6.30 -20.98
CA ALA A 8 -13.33 -7.72 -21.04
C ALA A 8 -12.17 -8.07 -20.11
N LYS A 9 -12.25 -9.24 -19.45
CA LYS A 9 -11.14 -9.75 -18.65
C LYS A 9 -9.89 -9.91 -19.54
N GLY A 10 -8.73 -9.48 -19.07
CA GLY A 10 -7.52 -9.45 -19.89
C GLY A 10 -6.25 -9.18 -19.08
N VAL A 11 -5.12 -9.15 -19.78
CA VAL A 11 -3.83 -8.72 -19.23
C VAL A 11 -3.39 -7.47 -19.99
N LEU A 12 -3.21 -6.37 -19.28
CA LEU A 12 -2.59 -5.16 -19.81
C LEU A 12 -1.10 -5.18 -19.53
N VAL A 13 -0.30 -5.10 -20.58
CA VAL A 13 1.15 -4.91 -20.53
C VAL A 13 1.44 -3.44 -20.75
N VAL A 14 2.18 -2.85 -19.81
CA VAL A 14 2.61 -1.45 -19.82
C VAL A 14 4.13 -1.44 -19.91
N ASP A 15 4.68 -1.00 -21.03
CA ASP A 15 6.13 -0.97 -21.28
C ASP A 15 6.64 0.47 -21.40
N PRO A 16 7.33 1.02 -20.37
CA PRO A 16 7.98 2.31 -20.51
C PRO A 16 9.14 2.20 -21.49
N ILE A 17 9.20 3.10 -22.47
CA ILE A 17 10.28 3.11 -23.48
C ILE A 17 11.31 4.18 -23.14
N GLU A 18 10.88 5.44 -23.13
CA GLU A 18 11.76 6.58 -22.90
C GLU A 18 11.02 7.75 -22.27
N ALA A 19 11.71 8.60 -21.53
CA ALA A 19 11.15 9.86 -21.03
C ALA A 19 11.98 11.05 -21.50
N ARG A 20 11.34 12.21 -21.63
CA ARG A 20 11.96 13.46 -22.08
C ARG A 20 11.59 14.59 -21.14
N ASN A 21 12.48 15.58 -21.02
CA ASN A 21 12.29 16.77 -20.20
C ASN A 21 11.96 16.45 -18.73
N ILE A 22 12.55 15.36 -18.20
CA ILE A 22 12.48 15.02 -16.77
C ILE A 22 13.60 15.77 -16.06
N CYS A 23 13.24 16.64 -15.12
CA CYS A 23 14.22 17.40 -14.34
C CYS A 23 14.57 16.64 -13.06
N THR A 24 15.86 16.46 -12.79
CA THR A 24 16.35 15.95 -11.50
C THR A 24 17.30 16.94 -10.87
N THR A 25 17.52 16.77 -9.56
CA THR A 25 18.42 17.63 -8.80
C THR A 25 19.88 17.20 -8.87
N LYS A 26 20.18 15.98 -9.31
CA LYS A 26 21.53 15.41 -9.34
C LYS A 26 21.88 14.96 -10.74
N SER A 27 23.15 15.17 -11.11
CA SER A 27 23.73 14.81 -12.41
C SER A 27 23.63 13.32 -12.76
N SER A 28 23.59 12.45 -11.74
CA SER A 28 23.40 11.01 -11.89
C SER A 28 22.32 10.51 -10.93
N SER A 29 21.08 10.53 -11.42
CA SER A 29 19.91 10.15 -10.64
C SER A 29 19.42 8.78 -11.07
N LYS A 30 19.05 7.92 -10.13
CA LYS A 30 18.43 6.62 -10.43
C LYS A 30 16.92 6.80 -10.43
N ILE A 31 16.26 6.58 -11.56
CA ILE A 31 14.82 6.80 -11.70
C ILE A 31 14.09 5.50 -12.03
N TYR A 32 12.80 5.43 -11.70
CA TYR A 32 11.92 4.33 -12.06
C TYR A 32 10.49 4.83 -12.23
N CYS A 33 9.67 4.05 -12.92
CA CYS A 33 8.25 4.30 -13.08
C CYS A 33 7.46 3.42 -12.11
N LEU A 34 6.42 3.99 -11.54
CA LEU A 34 5.42 3.29 -10.75
C LEU A 34 4.07 3.49 -11.44
N PHE A 35 3.47 2.37 -11.84
CA PHE A 35 2.21 2.31 -12.53
C PHE A 35 1.16 1.79 -11.55
N GLN A 36 0.00 2.42 -11.48
CA GLN A 36 -1.08 2.01 -10.59
C GLN A 36 -2.41 1.96 -11.34
N ILE A 37 -3.14 0.86 -11.16
CA ILE A 37 -4.53 0.69 -11.58
C ILE A 37 -5.29 0.20 -10.36
N ASP A 38 -6.33 0.93 -9.96
CA ASP A 38 -7.08 0.70 -8.72
C ASP A 38 -6.14 0.49 -7.50
N ASN A 39 -6.15 -0.71 -6.93
CA ASN A 39 -5.40 -1.12 -5.76
C ASN A 39 -4.14 -1.94 -6.10
N LYS A 40 -3.77 -2.06 -7.37
CA LYS A 40 -2.55 -2.76 -7.81
C LYS A 40 -1.54 -1.76 -8.33
N ALA A 41 -0.29 -1.89 -7.92
CA ALA A 41 0.81 -1.05 -8.39
C ALA A 41 2.02 -1.90 -8.75
N PHE A 42 2.67 -1.56 -9.87
CA PHE A 42 3.88 -2.23 -10.34
C PHE A 42 4.98 -1.22 -10.64
N ARG A 43 6.22 -1.66 -10.43
CA ARG A 43 7.43 -0.85 -10.57
C ARG A 43 8.25 -1.34 -11.74
N SER A 44 8.66 -0.40 -12.60
CA SER A 44 9.63 -0.68 -13.65
C SER A 44 11.04 -0.86 -13.06
N LYS A 45 11.96 -1.39 -13.87
CA LYS A 45 13.37 -1.43 -13.48
C LYS A 45 13.92 -0.01 -13.35
N THR A 46 14.88 0.15 -12.45
CA THR A 46 15.55 1.43 -12.25
C THR A 46 16.55 1.69 -13.38
N THR A 47 16.43 2.85 -14.00
CA THR A 47 17.34 3.36 -15.05
C THR A 47 18.15 4.54 -14.49
N GLN A 48 19.37 4.73 -15.01
CA GLN A 48 20.16 5.92 -14.69
C GLN A 48 19.78 7.07 -15.61
N LEU A 49 19.50 8.23 -15.03
CA LEU A 49 19.39 9.49 -15.72
C LEU A 49 20.77 10.15 -15.71
N GLN A 50 21.27 10.47 -16.91
CA GLN A 50 22.50 11.23 -17.11
C GLN A 50 22.14 12.63 -17.62
N GLU A 51 22.96 13.63 -17.29
CA GLU A 51 22.79 14.99 -17.82
C GLU A 51 22.76 14.94 -19.36
N HIS A 52 21.75 15.60 -19.94
CA HIS A 52 21.51 15.68 -21.39
C HIS A 52 21.04 14.41 -22.11
N ILE A 53 20.94 13.26 -21.44
CA ILE A 53 20.44 12.02 -22.05
C ILE A 53 19.05 11.71 -21.52
N SER A 54 18.11 11.51 -22.46
CA SER A 54 16.77 11.03 -22.15
C SER A 54 16.83 9.60 -21.60
N PRO A 55 16.28 9.32 -20.41
CA PRO A 55 16.34 7.99 -19.82
C PRO A 55 15.54 7.02 -20.67
N LYS A 56 16.13 5.84 -20.88
CA LYS A 56 15.52 4.73 -21.63
C LYS A 56 15.38 3.51 -20.74
N TRP A 57 14.25 2.84 -20.85
CA TRP A 57 13.99 1.57 -20.19
C TRP A 57 14.17 0.44 -21.19
N ASN A 58 14.62 -0.70 -20.69
CA ASN A 58 14.76 -1.91 -21.49
C ASN A 58 13.45 -2.71 -21.44
N GLU A 59 13.20 -3.58 -22.41
CA GLU A 59 12.01 -4.46 -22.53
C GLU A 59 11.70 -5.29 -21.26
N ASP A 60 12.72 -5.57 -20.44
CA ASP A 60 12.53 -6.23 -19.15
C ASP A 60 11.85 -5.34 -18.08
N SER A 61 11.53 -4.09 -18.40
CA SER A 61 10.92 -3.11 -17.50
C SER A 61 9.40 -3.09 -17.58
N GLN A 62 8.82 -3.95 -18.43
CA GLN A 62 7.38 -4.12 -18.60
C GLN A 62 6.68 -4.47 -17.29
N CYS A 63 5.52 -3.86 -17.07
CA CYS A 63 4.62 -4.14 -15.96
C CYS A 63 3.36 -4.81 -16.50
N ARG A 64 2.86 -5.85 -15.82
CA ARG A 64 1.69 -6.62 -16.26
C ARG A 64 0.58 -6.50 -15.23
N PHE A 65 -0.60 -6.11 -15.69
CA PHE A 65 -1.79 -5.96 -14.88
C PHE A 65 -2.85 -6.96 -15.33
N ASP A 66 -3.30 -7.79 -14.40
CA ASP A 66 -4.52 -8.58 -14.60
C ASP A 66 -5.73 -7.66 -14.41
N ILE A 67 -6.44 -7.42 -15.50
CA ILE A 67 -7.62 -6.56 -15.59
C ILE A 67 -8.87 -7.43 -15.47
N ASP A 68 -9.64 -7.18 -14.41
CA ASP A 68 -10.94 -7.80 -14.19
C ASP A 68 -12.09 -6.90 -14.67
N PRO A 69 -13.26 -7.46 -15.00
CA PRO A 69 -14.43 -6.66 -15.34
C PRO A 69 -14.84 -5.81 -14.13
N GLY A 70 -14.94 -4.49 -14.31
CA GLY A 70 -15.28 -3.54 -13.25
C GLY A 70 -14.09 -2.77 -12.65
N VAL A 71 -12.86 -3.09 -13.07
CA VAL A 71 -11.68 -2.24 -12.80
C VAL A 71 -11.89 -0.85 -13.40
N THR A 72 -11.53 0.20 -12.68
CA THR A 72 -11.61 1.55 -13.26
C THR A 72 -10.55 1.69 -14.36
N PRO A 73 -10.90 2.14 -15.57
CA PRO A 73 -9.98 2.20 -16.69
C PRO A 73 -9.03 3.40 -16.59
N LEU A 74 -8.49 3.69 -15.40
CA LEU A 74 -7.59 4.81 -15.16
C LEU A 74 -6.22 4.31 -14.71
N LEU A 75 -5.21 4.50 -15.57
CA LEU A 75 -3.82 4.24 -15.24
C LEU A 75 -3.18 5.49 -14.65
N LYS A 76 -2.74 5.39 -13.40
CA LYS A 76 -1.90 6.42 -12.77
C LYS A 76 -0.43 6.09 -13.00
N ILE A 77 0.31 7.09 -13.44
CA ILE A 77 1.72 6.99 -13.83
C ILE A 77 2.52 7.92 -12.94
N TYR A 78 3.54 7.38 -12.28
CA TYR A 78 4.44 8.16 -11.44
C TYR A 78 5.88 7.91 -11.87
N ILE A 79 6.66 8.98 -11.98
CA ILE A 79 8.10 8.91 -12.18
C ILE A 79 8.78 9.32 -10.88
N LEU A 80 9.57 8.41 -10.30
CA LEU A 80 10.23 8.62 -9.03
C LEU A 80 11.75 8.52 -9.16
N GLU A 81 12.44 9.39 -8.43
CA GLU A 81 13.88 9.28 -8.18
C GLU A 81 14.12 8.45 -6.92
N ARG A 82 14.91 7.40 -7.07
CA ARG A 82 15.35 6.54 -5.99
C ARG A 82 16.42 7.26 -5.17
N THR A 83 16.10 7.53 -3.91
CA THR A 83 17.05 8.08 -2.94
C THR A 83 17.41 7.02 -1.89
N SER A 84 18.31 7.35 -0.96
CA SER A 84 18.57 6.52 0.23
C SER A 84 17.47 6.61 1.29
N GLY A 85 16.66 7.67 1.24
CA GLY A 85 15.52 7.89 2.12
C GLY A 85 14.20 7.78 1.35
N LEU A 86 13.35 8.80 1.47
CA LEU A 86 12.08 8.85 0.76
C LEU A 86 12.30 9.04 -0.75
N PRO A 87 11.58 8.29 -1.61
CA PRO A 87 11.65 8.50 -3.04
C PRO A 87 11.14 9.90 -3.37
N LYS A 88 11.78 10.58 -4.32
CA LYS A 88 11.35 11.91 -4.75
C LYS A 88 10.47 11.78 -5.98
N VAL A 89 9.26 12.32 -5.91
CA VAL A 89 8.34 12.32 -7.07
C VAL A 89 8.83 13.38 -8.06
N LEU A 90 9.11 12.96 -9.28
CA LEU A 90 9.50 13.85 -10.38
C LEU A 90 8.29 14.29 -11.19
N GLY A 91 7.41 13.34 -11.53
CA GLY A 91 6.20 13.59 -12.32
C GLY A 91 5.06 12.66 -11.95
N LYS A 92 3.84 13.15 -12.15
CA LYS A 92 2.58 12.41 -11.99
C LYS A 92 1.75 12.60 -13.25
N GLY A 93 1.16 11.53 -13.77
CA GLY A 93 0.29 11.56 -14.94
C GLY A 93 -0.85 10.56 -14.76
N GLU A 94 -1.93 10.78 -15.50
CA GLU A 94 -3.07 9.87 -15.52
C GLU A 94 -3.47 9.65 -16.98
N LEU A 95 -3.88 8.43 -17.30
CA LEU A 95 -4.27 8.03 -18.65
C LEU A 95 -5.53 7.17 -18.59
N ASP A 96 -6.52 7.52 -19.42
CA ASP A 96 -7.69 6.68 -19.65
C ASP A 96 -7.33 5.49 -20.56
N LEU A 97 -7.65 4.29 -20.10
CA LEU A 97 -7.36 3.02 -20.74
C LEU A 97 -8.46 2.56 -21.71
N VAL A 98 -9.60 3.27 -21.77
CA VAL A 98 -10.73 2.89 -22.63
C VAL A 98 -10.28 2.68 -24.08
N ASP A 99 -9.53 3.63 -24.66
CA ASP A 99 -9.04 3.55 -26.04
C ASP A 99 -8.08 2.35 -26.24
N ILE A 100 -7.21 2.11 -25.26
CA ILE A 100 -6.22 1.00 -25.29
C ILE A 100 -6.91 -0.36 -25.30
N PHE A 101 -8.01 -0.49 -24.57
CA PHE A 101 -8.78 -1.73 -24.54
C PHE A 101 -9.49 -2.01 -25.87
N TYR A 102 -9.83 -0.99 -26.66
CA TYR A 102 -10.38 -1.16 -28.02
C TYR A 102 -9.29 -1.40 -29.07
N GLU A 103 -8.23 -0.59 -29.07
CA GLU A 103 -7.16 -0.65 -30.08
C GLU A 103 -6.20 -1.84 -29.87
N LYS A 104 -6.20 -2.44 -28.67
CA LYS A 104 -5.34 -3.56 -28.22
C LYS A 104 -3.85 -3.24 -28.14
N LYS A 105 -3.33 -2.36 -29.00
CA LYS A 105 -1.93 -1.95 -28.99
C LYS A 105 -1.81 -0.47 -29.32
N VAL A 106 -1.18 0.29 -28.42
CA VAL A 106 -1.02 1.74 -28.56
C VAL A 106 0.37 2.15 -28.08
N ASP A 107 1.07 2.97 -28.84
CA ASP A 107 2.30 3.65 -28.42
C ASP A 107 2.04 5.15 -28.30
N LYS A 108 2.23 5.72 -27.10
CA LYS A 108 1.80 7.10 -26.82
C LYS A 108 2.68 7.82 -25.82
N TRP A 109 3.04 9.05 -26.19
CA TRP A 109 3.61 10.05 -25.30
C TRP A 109 2.57 10.54 -24.29
N THR A 110 2.82 10.27 -23.02
CA THR A 110 1.98 10.69 -21.90
C THR A 110 2.65 11.81 -21.11
N LYS A 111 1.91 12.90 -20.86
CA LYS A 111 2.41 14.04 -20.08
C LYS A 111 2.42 13.70 -18.59
N VAL A 112 3.49 14.08 -17.90
CA VAL A 112 3.71 13.76 -16.47
C VAL A 112 4.08 15.02 -15.68
N PRO A 113 3.13 15.95 -15.46
CA PRO A 113 3.39 17.18 -14.69
C PRO A 113 3.96 16.90 -13.28
N PRO A 114 4.85 17.76 -12.75
CA PRO A 114 5.32 19.01 -13.34
C PRO A 114 6.38 18.85 -14.44
N THR A 115 6.93 17.65 -14.66
CA THR A 115 8.10 17.48 -15.55
C THR A 115 7.85 16.51 -16.68
N GLY A 116 7.89 17.05 -17.91
CA GLY A 116 8.18 16.26 -19.10
C GLY A 116 7.09 15.30 -19.56
N GLN A 117 7.52 14.31 -20.33
CA GLN A 117 6.66 13.33 -20.99
C GLN A 117 7.36 11.98 -21.00
N ILE A 118 6.58 10.91 -21.00
CA ILE A 118 7.07 9.53 -21.09
C ILE A 118 6.38 8.82 -22.24
N ASN A 119 7.15 8.15 -23.09
CA ASN A 119 6.64 7.26 -24.12
C ASN A 119 6.42 5.88 -23.53
N ILE A 120 5.21 5.36 -23.68
CA ILE A 120 4.80 4.08 -23.13
C ILE A 120 4.06 3.31 -24.22
N GLU A 121 4.49 2.06 -24.42
CA GLU A 121 3.78 1.09 -25.23
C GLU A 121 2.81 0.29 -24.37
N TYR A 122 1.56 0.26 -24.79
CA TYR A 122 0.48 -0.44 -24.14
C TYR A 122 0.04 -1.59 -25.03
N THR A 123 -0.06 -2.79 -24.46
CA THR A 123 -0.62 -3.96 -25.16
C THR A 123 -1.62 -4.67 -24.28
N PHE A 124 -2.86 -4.79 -24.73
CA PHE A 124 -3.94 -5.47 -24.02
C PHE A 124 -4.27 -6.81 -24.65
N TYR A 125 -4.06 -7.88 -23.87
CA TYR A 125 -4.39 -9.25 -24.24
C TYR A 125 -5.71 -9.64 -23.57
N GLN A 126 -6.80 -9.55 -24.32
CA GLN A 126 -8.09 -10.04 -23.86
C GLN A 126 -8.01 -11.56 -23.64
N VAL A 127 -8.51 -12.04 -22.50
CA VAL A 127 -8.63 -13.48 -22.25
C VAL A 127 -9.62 -14.03 -23.27
N ALA A 128 -9.13 -14.90 -24.16
CA ALA A 128 -10.00 -15.60 -25.09
C ALA A 128 -11.04 -16.38 -24.25
N PRO A 129 -12.35 -16.27 -24.56
CA PRO A 129 -13.34 -17.11 -23.90
C PRO A 129 -12.90 -18.55 -24.12
N MET A 130 -12.76 -19.31 -23.02
CA MET A 130 -12.41 -20.72 -23.12
C MET A 130 -13.53 -21.38 -23.93
N LEU A 131 -13.23 -21.71 -25.19
CA LEU A 131 -14.17 -22.45 -26.01
C LEU A 131 -14.41 -23.76 -25.26
N PRO A 132 -15.68 -24.13 -25.01
CA PRO A 132 -15.98 -25.41 -24.38
C PRO A 132 -15.25 -26.49 -25.17
N HIS A 133 -14.55 -27.39 -24.47
CA HIS A 133 -13.89 -28.51 -25.12
C HIS A 133 -14.90 -29.17 -26.05
N LYS A 134 -14.56 -29.26 -27.34
CA LYS A 134 -15.36 -30.03 -28.29
C LYS A 134 -15.51 -31.41 -27.67
N GLN A 135 -16.73 -31.72 -27.21
CA GLN A 135 -17.04 -33.07 -26.78
C GLN A 135 -16.65 -33.96 -27.97
N PRO A 136 -15.89 -35.05 -27.75
CA PRO A 136 -15.53 -35.95 -28.83
C PRO A 136 -16.85 -36.39 -29.47
N THR A 137 -17.13 -35.85 -30.65
CA THR A 137 -18.29 -36.25 -31.42
C THR A 137 -18.10 -37.74 -31.61
N ARG A 138 -18.98 -38.56 -31.01
CA ARG A 138 -18.99 -40.00 -31.29
C ARG A 138 -19.11 -40.10 -32.79
N GLY A 139 -17.99 -40.41 -33.44
CA GLY A 139 -17.97 -40.59 -34.88
C GLY A 139 -19.02 -41.64 -35.22
N PRO A 140 -19.72 -41.51 -36.36
CA PRO A 140 -20.57 -42.59 -36.83
C PRO A 140 -19.74 -43.87 -36.80
N SER A 141 -20.20 -44.86 -36.05
CA SER A 141 -19.55 -46.17 -35.92
C SER A 141 -19.35 -46.71 -37.33
N VAL A 142 -18.13 -46.60 -37.85
CA VAL A 142 -17.80 -47.19 -39.14
C VAL A 142 -17.96 -48.70 -38.95
N PRO A 143 -18.89 -49.36 -39.65
CA PRO A 143 -19.03 -50.80 -39.54
C PRO A 143 -17.72 -51.44 -40.01
N VAL A 144 -17.10 -52.22 -39.12
CA VAL A 144 -15.92 -53.01 -39.39
C VAL A 144 -16.29 -54.03 -40.47
N LYS A 145 -15.98 -53.72 -41.74
CA LYS A 145 -16.03 -54.68 -42.84
C LYS A 145 -14.62 -55.22 -43.07
N ASN A 146 -14.44 -56.47 -42.62
CA ASN A 146 -13.57 -57.53 -43.17
C ASN A 146 -12.74 -58.22 -42.07
N PRO A 147 -13.08 -59.47 -41.70
CA PRO A 147 -12.13 -60.37 -41.07
C PRO A 147 -11.23 -60.99 -42.16
N LEU A 148 -9.92 -60.76 -42.08
CA LEU A 148 -8.93 -61.51 -42.86
C LEU A 148 -8.16 -62.47 -41.94
N PRO A 149 -7.69 -63.60 -42.49
CA PRO A 149 -7.35 -64.79 -41.74
C PRO A 149 -5.94 -64.75 -41.16
N ASN A 150 -5.79 -65.51 -40.07
CA ASN A 150 -4.59 -65.78 -39.31
C ASN A 150 -3.39 -66.18 -40.21
N SER A 151 -2.25 -65.52 -39.99
CA SER A 151 -0.93 -66.12 -40.16
C SER A 151 -0.03 -65.71 -39.00
N PRO A 152 0.74 -66.64 -38.42
CA PRO A 152 1.71 -66.34 -37.37
C PRO A 152 3.09 -66.17 -38.00
N THR A 153 3.72 -65.02 -37.81
CA THR A 153 5.19 -64.98 -37.77
C THR A 153 5.66 -63.79 -36.95
N GLU A 154 6.30 -64.14 -35.84
CA GLU A 154 7.02 -63.28 -34.93
C GLU A 154 8.13 -62.52 -35.67
N THR A 155 8.14 -61.19 -35.55
CA THR A 155 9.39 -60.44 -35.49
C THR A 155 9.25 -59.37 -34.41
N VAL A 156 10.06 -59.53 -33.37
CA VAL A 156 10.20 -58.62 -32.25
C VAL A 156 10.74 -57.28 -32.77
N THR A 157 9.84 -56.33 -32.99
CA THR A 157 10.20 -54.91 -33.12
C THR A 157 9.97 -54.25 -31.77
N VAL A 158 11.06 -53.75 -31.19
CA VAL A 158 11.10 -53.05 -29.91
C VAL A 158 10.20 -51.81 -30.01
N ASN A 159 9.01 -51.92 -29.42
CA ASN A 159 8.09 -50.82 -29.20
C ASN A 159 8.75 -49.76 -28.32
N LYS A 160 9.25 -48.69 -28.93
CA LYS A 160 9.42 -47.42 -28.20
C LYS A 160 8.03 -46.82 -28.03
N PRO A 161 7.56 -46.57 -26.80
CA PRO A 161 6.29 -45.88 -26.60
C PRO A 161 6.41 -44.50 -27.24
N LYS A 162 5.52 -44.19 -28.19
CA LYS A 162 5.31 -42.82 -28.66
C LYS A 162 4.68 -42.06 -27.49
N ILE A 163 5.53 -41.46 -26.68
CA ILE A 163 5.13 -40.52 -25.63
C ILE A 163 4.53 -39.31 -26.35
N SER A 164 3.25 -39.06 -26.06
CA SER A 164 2.52 -37.85 -26.41
C SER A 164 3.33 -36.62 -26.00
N SER A 165 3.42 -35.61 -26.86
CA SER A 165 4.25 -34.40 -26.63
C SER A 165 3.83 -33.55 -25.43
N VAL A 166 2.76 -33.95 -24.73
CA VAL A 166 2.24 -33.27 -23.53
C VAL A 166 2.88 -33.83 -22.26
N ASP A 167 3.27 -35.11 -22.23
CA ASP A 167 3.87 -35.74 -21.04
C ASP A 167 5.38 -35.52 -20.92
N SER A 168 6.03 -34.93 -21.93
CA SER A 168 7.44 -34.52 -21.88
C SER A 168 7.71 -33.30 -20.99
N VAL A 169 6.68 -32.64 -20.45
CA VAL A 169 6.81 -31.44 -19.59
C VAL A 169 7.15 -31.80 -18.14
N PHE A 170 7.00 -33.07 -17.73
CA PHE A 170 7.25 -33.52 -16.36
C PHE A 170 8.35 -34.59 -16.25
N VAL A 171 9.29 -34.63 -17.21
CA VAL A 171 10.52 -35.39 -17.01
C VAL A 171 11.37 -34.65 -16.00
N ASP A 172 11.47 -35.19 -14.78
CA ASP A 172 12.32 -34.73 -13.70
C ASP A 172 13.73 -34.38 -14.20
N ASP A 173 13.95 -33.08 -14.45
CA ASP A 173 15.20 -32.60 -15.02
C ASP A 173 16.26 -32.55 -13.90
N GLN A 174 16.87 -33.71 -13.63
CA GLN A 174 17.95 -33.88 -12.65
C GLN A 174 19.08 -32.86 -12.84
N LYS A 175 19.24 -32.34 -14.07
CA LYS A 175 20.15 -31.24 -14.41
C LYS A 175 19.72 -29.90 -13.82
N GLU A 176 18.43 -29.61 -13.79
CA GLU A 176 17.89 -28.39 -13.19
C GLU A 176 17.98 -28.47 -11.66
N LYS A 177 17.69 -29.63 -11.06
CA LYS A 177 17.86 -29.85 -9.62
C LYS A 177 19.32 -29.68 -9.17
N THR A 178 20.29 -30.16 -9.96
CA THR A 178 21.72 -29.93 -9.68
C THR A 178 22.14 -28.48 -9.89
N ARG A 179 21.58 -27.78 -10.88
CA ARG A 179 21.81 -26.34 -11.08
C ARG A 179 21.28 -25.52 -9.90
N LEU A 180 20.07 -25.80 -9.41
CA LEU A 180 19.47 -25.14 -8.25
C LEU A 180 20.26 -25.39 -6.96
N ARG A 181 20.73 -26.62 -6.72
CA ARG A 181 21.60 -26.92 -5.56
C ARG A 181 22.93 -26.15 -5.59
N LYS A 182 23.55 -26.01 -6.77
CA LYS A 182 24.76 -25.19 -6.95
C LYS A 182 24.47 -23.71 -6.68
N LEU A 183 23.32 -23.20 -7.12
CA LEU A 183 22.90 -21.82 -6.88
C LEU A 183 22.65 -21.57 -5.38
N ALA A 184 21.90 -22.45 -4.72
CA ALA A 184 21.62 -22.37 -3.28
C ALA A 184 22.92 -22.39 -2.45
N SER A 185 23.87 -23.25 -2.80
CA SER A 185 25.19 -23.30 -2.16
C SER A 185 25.98 -22.00 -2.33
N LYS A 186 25.89 -21.35 -3.50
CA LYS A 186 26.55 -20.07 -3.77
C LYS A 186 25.91 -18.91 -3.01
N VAL A 187 24.58 -18.92 -2.85
CA VAL A 187 23.84 -17.95 -2.05
C VAL A 187 24.18 -18.11 -0.57
N LYS A 188 24.17 -19.34 -0.04
CA LYS A 188 24.54 -19.65 1.35
C LYS A 188 25.95 -19.14 1.68
N ARG A 189 26.95 -19.44 0.83
CA ARG A 189 28.32 -18.91 1.01
C ARG A 189 28.42 -17.38 1.00
N ARG A 190 27.61 -16.70 0.18
CA ARG A 190 27.58 -15.22 0.17
C ARG A 190 26.94 -14.66 1.44
N TYR A 191 25.92 -15.32 1.96
CA TYR A 191 25.26 -14.95 3.19
C TYR A 191 26.19 -15.12 4.40
N GLU A 192 26.83 -16.29 4.52
CA GLU A 192 27.82 -16.57 5.58
C GLU A 192 29.00 -15.60 5.56
N ARG A 193 29.53 -15.27 4.37
CA ARG A 193 30.57 -14.23 4.26
C ARG A 193 30.11 -12.85 4.72
N ARG A 194 28.86 -12.46 4.44
CA ARG A 194 28.32 -11.17 4.90
C ARG A 194 28.14 -11.15 6.42
N ILE A 195 27.70 -12.26 7.00
CA ILE A 195 27.57 -12.39 8.46
C ILE A 195 28.95 -12.26 9.11
N SER A 196 29.92 -13.07 8.67
CA SER A 196 31.28 -13.04 9.23
C SER A 196 31.92 -11.65 9.10
N LEU A 197 31.73 -10.96 7.96
CA LEU A 197 32.28 -9.61 7.78
C LEU A 197 31.62 -8.60 8.74
N ARG A 198 30.30 -8.72 8.95
CA ARG A 198 29.57 -7.89 9.92
C ARG A 198 29.97 -8.20 11.37
N GLU A 199 30.22 -9.47 11.71
CA GLU A 199 30.73 -9.88 13.02
C GLU A 199 32.11 -9.28 13.27
N THR A 200 33.03 -9.38 12.30
CA THR A 200 34.36 -8.77 12.43
C THR A 200 34.31 -7.24 12.53
N GLU A 201 33.40 -6.58 11.82
CA GLU A 201 33.18 -5.14 11.95
C GLU A 201 32.64 -4.77 13.34
N MET A 202 31.72 -5.57 13.88
CA MET A 202 31.17 -5.38 15.21
C MET A 202 32.22 -5.60 16.31
N GLU A 203 33.05 -6.64 16.21
CA GLU A 203 34.17 -6.87 17.13
C GLU A 203 35.18 -5.72 17.10
N GLN A 204 35.53 -5.22 15.90
CA GLN A 204 36.41 -4.06 15.76
C GLN A 204 35.80 -2.78 16.33
N GLN A 205 34.47 -2.63 16.31
CA GLN A 205 33.77 -1.51 16.97
C GLN A 205 33.80 -1.68 18.48
N LEU A 206 33.55 -2.89 19.01
CA LEU A 206 33.61 -3.19 20.44
C LEU A 206 35.01 -2.95 21.02
N GLN A 207 36.07 -3.33 20.30
CA GLN A 207 37.46 -3.07 20.71
C GLN A 207 37.84 -1.58 20.75
N LYS A 208 37.08 -0.71 20.07
CA LYS A 208 37.32 0.74 20.02
C LYS A 208 36.50 1.52 21.03
N MET A 209 35.49 0.90 21.65
CA MET A 209 34.65 1.55 22.66
C MET A 209 35.36 1.60 24.00
N THR A 210 35.06 2.66 24.75
CA THR A 210 35.54 2.85 26.13
C THR A 210 34.72 2.00 27.11
N ASN A 211 35.24 1.74 28.32
CA ASN A 211 34.58 0.86 29.30
C ASN A 211 33.15 1.32 29.66
N ASP A 212 32.89 2.64 29.67
CA ASP A 212 31.57 3.20 29.97
C ASP A 212 30.58 2.98 28.82
N GLU A 213 31.05 2.97 27.57
CA GLU A 213 30.22 2.69 26.38
C GLU A 213 29.90 1.19 26.26
N LEU A 214 30.81 0.32 26.69
CA LEU A 214 30.59 -1.13 26.74
C LEU A 214 29.49 -1.52 27.73
N LEU A 215 29.43 -0.85 28.90
CA LEU A 215 28.36 -1.04 29.89
C LEU A 215 26.98 -0.69 29.34
N VAL A 216 26.86 0.37 28.54
CA VAL A 216 25.59 0.76 27.89
C VAL A 216 25.19 -0.23 26.79
N PHE A 217 26.16 -0.83 26.08
CA PHE A 217 25.89 -1.82 25.05
C PHE A 217 25.41 -3.16 25.65
N GLU A 218 25.97 -3.60 26.78
CA GLU A 218 25.53 -4.82 27.48
C GLU A 218 24.13 -4.69 28.08
N VAL A 219 23.82 -3.56 28.72
CA VAL A 219 22.50 -3.32 29.32
C VAL A 219 21.38 -3.34 28.28
N ASN A 220 21.64 -2.84 27.07
CA ASN A 220 20.65 -2.80 25.98
C ASN A 220 20.47 -4.14 25.24
N ASN A 221 21.46 -5.03 25.30
CA ASN A 221 21.42 -6.33 24.62
C ASN A 221 21.15 -7.51 25.56
N SER A 222 20.98 -7.27 26.87
CA SER A 222 20.58 -8.32 27.81
C SER A 222 19.18 -8.85 27.45
N PRO A 223 19.00 -10.17 27.26
CA PRO A 223 17.70 -10.75 26.91
C PRO A 223 16.68 -10.48 28.02
N LYS A 224 15.57 -9.83 27.67
CA LYS A 224 14.50 -9.35 28.57
C LYS A 224 13.71 -10.44 29.33
N ASP A 225 14.14 -11.70 29.28
CA ASP A 225 13.37 -12.84 29.79
C ASP A 225 13.65 -13.21 31.27
N LYS A 226 14.21 -12.31 32.09
CA LYS A 226 14.56 -12.65 33.49
C LYS A 226 14.10 -11.73 34.61
N LEU A 227 13.25 -10.73 34.35
CA LEU A 227 12.74 -9.87 35.43
C LEU A 227 11.22 -9.73 35.34
N ASN A 228 10.54 -10.76 35.85
CA ASN A 228 9.19 -10.66 36.40
C ASN A 228 9.16 -11.60 37.60
N ASN A 229 9.56 -11.06 38.76
CA ASN A 229 9.20 -11.52 40.09
C ASN A 229 9.77 -10.50 41.07
N GLU A 230 8.98 -9.49 41.41
CA GLU A 230 8.90 -8.94 42.76
C GLU A 230 7.63 -8.08 42.91
N GLU A 231 7.00 -8.23 44.07
CA GLU A 231 5.65 -7.81 44.48
C GLU A 231 5.54 -6.27 44.64
N ILE A 232 4.42 -5.61 44.29
CA ILE A 232 3.19 -5.31 45.07
C ILE A 232 3.46 -4.67 46.46
N ILE A 233 2.60 -3.67 46.78
CA ILE A 233 2.32 -2.98 48.09
C ILE A 233 2.90 -1.54 48.13
N HIS A 234 2.25 -0.39 48.44
CA HIS A 234 1.03 0.11 49.14
C HIS A 234 0.60 1.44 48.43
N ARG A 235 -0.70 1.80 48.28
CA ARG A 235 -1.69 2.44 49.20
C ARG A 235 -1.51 3.95 49.42
N ASP A 236 -2.63 4.69 49.28
CA ASP A 236 -3.09 5.90 50.02
C ASP A 236 -3.72 6.93 49.05
N GLU A 237 -5.06 7.04 49.02
CA GLU A 237 -5.95 7.90 49.82
C GLU A 237 -6.43 9.11 48.99
N GLU A 238 -7.72 9.09 48.66
CA GLU A 238 -8.48 10.25 48.18
C GLU A 238 -8.84 11.19 49.35
N PRO A 239 -9.10 12.47 49.06
CA PRO A 239 -10.07 13.23 49.82
C PRO A 239 -11.27 13.63 48.97
N GLU A 240 -12.44 13.26 49.50
CA GLU A 240 -13.78 13.74 49.15
C GLU A 240 -13.90 15.28 49.23
N GLY A 241 -14.81 15.82 48.42
CA GLY A 241 -15.54 17.04 48.78
C GLY A 241 -15.63 18.10 47.69
N LEU A 242 -16.78 18.15 47.01
CA LEU A 242 -17.69 19.32 46.91
C LEU A 242 -18.72 19.05 45.80
N GLU A 243 -19.95 18.72 46.21
CA GLU A 243 -21.12 18.68 45.33
C GLU A 243 -21.56 20.12 45.03
N GLU A 244 -21.44 20.53 43.76
CA GLU A 244 -22.16 21.69 43.22
C GLU A 244 -23.46 21.20 42.55
N PRO A 245 -24.59 21.89 42.71
CA PRO A 245 -25.85 21.48 42.08
C PRO A 245 -25.81 21.70 40.56
N GLU A 246 -25.90 20.61 39.81
CA GLU A 246 -26.11 20.61 38.36
C GLU A 246 -27.47 21.25 38.01
N VAL A 247 -27.44 22.47 37.47
CA VAL A 247 -28.57 22.99 36.69
C VAL A 247 -28.47 22.37 35.29
N ASN A 248 -29.24 21.31 35.08
CA ASN A 248 -29.35 20.60 33.82
C ASN A 248 -30.08 21.47 32.76
N VAL A 249 -29.33 22.22 31.95
CA VAL A 249 -29.87 23.05 30.84
C VAL A 249 -29.74 22.35 29.47
N TYR A 250 -29.33 21.08 29.42
CA TYR A 250 -29.25 20.33 28.16
C TYR A 250 -30.50 19.49 27.92
N SER A 251 -31.58 20.14 27.48
CA SER A 251 -32.58 19.48 26.63
C SER A 251 -33.39 20.49 25.82
N ILE A 252 -32.72 21.31 25.01
CA ILE A 252 -33.38 21.96 23.87
C ILE A 252 -32.82 21.31 22.61
N GLU A 253 -33.60 20.38 22.04
CA GLU A 253 -33.34 19.77 20.75
C GLU A 253 -33.29 20.86 19.67
N SER A 254 -32.14 20.98 19.00
CA SER A 254 -31.89 21.97 17.93
C SER A 254 -32.92 21.91 16.80
N SER A 255 -33.61 20.78 16.64
CA SER A 255 -34.63 20.52 15.63
C SER A 255 -35.99 21.18 15.92
N LYS A 256 -36.23 21.76 17.10
CA LYS A 256 -37.47 22.50 17.42
C LYS A 256 -37.37 24.01 17.22
N LEU A 257 -36.20 24.54 16.83
CA LEU A 257 -35.99 25.97 16.58
C LEU A 257 -36.46 26.44 15.20
N GLU A 258 -36.71 25.53 14.26
CA GLU A 258 -37.13 25.85 12.89
C GLU A 258 -38.65 26.06 12.73
N GLU A 259 -39.45 25.77 13.76
CA GLU A 259 -40.92 25.93 13.75
C GLU A 259 -41.44 27.14 14.53
N LEU A 260 -40.55 28.01 15.04
CA LEU A 260 -40.99 29.23 15.72
C LEU A 260 -41.42 30.28 14.68
N ASP A 261 -42.74 30.48 14.55
CA ASP A 261 -43.34 31.55 13.75
C ASP A 261 -42.99 32.93 14.33
N LEU A 262 -41.96 33.55 13.74
CA LEU A 262 -41.42 34.87 14.08
C LEU A 262 -42.45 36.00 13.94
N ASN A 263 -43.61 35.75 13.33
CA ASN A 263 -44.69 36.74 13.22
C ASN A 263 -45.68 36.73 14.40
N SER A 264 -45.56 35.77 15.33
CA SER A 264 -46.46 35.66 16.49
C SER A 264 -45.96 36.35 17.76
N LEU A 265 -44.76 36.95 17.72
CA LEU A 265 -44.19 37.65 18.86
C LEU A 265 -44.80 39.07 18.97
N PRO A 266 -45.41 39.44 20.11
CA PRO A 266 -45.94 40.78 20.32
C PRO A 266 -44.77 41.77 20.44
N PHE A 267 -44.48 42.46 19.35
CA PHE A 267 -43.46 43.51 19.29
C PHE A 267 -43.86 44.69 20.19
N SER A 268 -43.12 44.87 21.29
CA SER A 268 -42.99 46.17 21.96
C SER A 268 -41.69 46.81 21.46
N ALA A 269 -41.81 47.94 20.75
CA ALA A 269 -40.85 48.41 19.76
C ALA A 269 -39.78 49.41 20.27
N ASP A 270 -39.44 49.45 21.56
CA ASP A 270 -38.57 50.53 22.11
C ASP A 270 -37.32 50.08 22.88
N SER A 271 -36.78 48.88 22.64
CA SER A 271 -35.50 48.47 23.28
C SER A 271 -34.60 47.56 22.44
N ILE A 272 -34.66 47.66 21.11
CA ILE A 272 -33.91 46.78 20.20
C ILE A 272 -32.87 47.61 19.46
N GLY A 273 -31.64 47.65 19.96
CA GLY A 273 -30.58 48.40 19.29
C GLY A 273 -29.12 48.01 19.59
N SER A 274 -28.80 47.40 20.74
CA SER A 274 -27.37 47.18 21.07
C SER A 274 -27.02 45.85 21.74
N THR A 275 -27.98 45.07 22.22
CA THR A 275 -27.70 43.91 23.09
C THR A 275 -27.76 42.57 22.37
N VAL A 276 -28.34 42.48 21.18
CA VAL A 276 -28.51 41.18 20.47
C VAL A 276 -27.25 40.78 19.71
N VAL A 277 -26.53 41.74 19.11
CA VAL A 277 -25.26 41.49 18.39
C VAL A 277 -24.19 40.93 19.35
N THR A 278 -24.17 41.40 20.59
CA THR A 278 -23.19 40.93 21.60
C THR A 278 -23.45 39.51 22.09
N LYS A 279 -24.70 39.02 22.07
CA LYS A 279 -25.00 37.63 22.46
C LYS A 279 -24.56 36.64 21.38
N LEU A 280 -24.79 36.95 20.10
CA LEU A 280 -24.37 36.08 19.00
C LEU A 280 -22.84 36.01 18.88
N GLU A 281 -22.15 37.14 19.08
CA GLU A 281 -20.69 37.17 19.11
C GLU A 281 -20.11 36.42 20.32
N LYS A 282 -20.76 36.51 21.49
CA LYS A 282 -20.37 35.70 22.67
C LYS A 282 -20.53 34.21 22.42
N VAL A 283 -21.63 33.77 21.82
CA VAL A 283 -21.85 32.36 21.46
C VAL A 283 -20.81 31.88 20.44
N LYS A 284 -20.53 32.66 19.39
CA LYS A 284 -19.47 32.33 18.42
C LYS A 284 -18.09 32.28 19.06
N ALA A 285 -17.79 33.19 19.98
CA ALA A 285 -16.51 33.22 20.71
C ALA A 285 -16.39 32.03 21.69
N GLU A 286 -17.48 31.62 22.34
CA GLU A 286 -17.52 30.42 23.19
C GLU A 286 -17.37 29.14 22.38
N ASP A 287 -18.05 29.02 21.24
CA ASP A 287 -17.88 27.89 20.31
C ASP A 287 -16.44 27.80 19.80
N GLN A 288 -15.83 28.94 19.47
CA GLN A 288 -14.44 28.99 19.03
C GLN A 288 -13.46 28.65 20.17
N ARG A 289 -13.78 29.04 21.41
CA ARG A 289 -13.02 28.64 22.61
C ARG A 289 -13.19 27.16 22.92
N LYS A 290 -14.39 26.60 22.76
CA LYS A 290 -14.69 25.17 22.95
C LYS A 290 -13.94 24.35 21.90
N LYS A 291 -14.02 24.71 20.61
CA LYS A 291 -13.21 24.10 19.54
C LYS A 291 -11.70 24.18 19.82
N ARG A 292 -11.21 25.31 20.34
CA ARG A 292 -9.79 25.46 20.74
C ARG A 292 -9.43 24.58 21.93
N ARG A 293 -10.30 24.44 22.92
CA ARG A 293 -10.10 23.56 24.08
C ARG A 293 -10.14 22.09 23.70
N GLU A 294 -11.09 21.69 22.85
CA GLU A 294 -11.20 20.34 22.32
C GLU A 294 -10.00 19.98 21.44
N ALA A 295 -9.58 20.88 20.56
CA ALA A 295 -8.34 20.71 19.79
C ALA A 295 -7.13 20.58 20.73
N LYS A 296 -7.00 21.46 21.74
CA LYS A 296 -5.89 21.40 22.69
C LYS A 296 -5.90 20.12 23.54
N ALA A 297 -7.07 19.65 23.98
CA ALA A 297 -7.22 18.41 24.74
C ALA A 297 -6.91 17.17 23.88
N ALA A 298 -7.22 17.20 22.57
CA ALA A 298 -6.78 16.17 21.64
C ALA A 298 -5.23 16.14 21.54
N TYR A 299 -4.57 17.30 21.50
CA TYR A 299 -3.10 17.38 21.51
C TYR A 299 -2.45 16.98 22.84
N GLU A 300 -3.12 17.14 24.00
CA GLU A 300 -2.57 16.78 25.31
C GLU A 300 -2.58 15.26 25.58
N ARG A 301 -3.36 14.46 24.83
CA ARG A 301 -3.37 12.99 24.94
C ARG A 301 -2.25 12.30 24.18
N LEU A 302 -1.49 13.06 23.38
CA LEU A 302 -0.48 12.48 22.52
C LEU A 302 0.85 12.25 23.23
N SER A 303 1.36 11.02 23.15
CA SER A 303 2.71 10.73 23.61
C SER A 303 3.73 11.65 22.93
N PRO A 304 4.79 12.11 23.64
CA PRO A 304 5.85 12.93 23.03
C PRO A 304 6.46 12.30 21.77
N SER A 305 6.52 10.97 21.72
CA SER A 305 6.95 10.22 20.52
C SER A 305 6.01 10.40 19.33
N ALA A 306 4.70 10.38 19.55
CA ALA A 306 3.69 10.56 18.50
C ALA A 306 3.73 11.99 17.94
N PHE A 307 3.90 13.00 18.80
CA PHE A 307 4.07 14.38 18.36
C PHE A 307 5.34 14.56 17.50
N ALA A 308 6.44 13.92 17.89
CA ALA A 308 7.68 13.96 17.12
C ALA A 308 7.53 13.28 15.74
N ILE A 309 6.77 12.19 15.65
CA ILE A 309 6.44 11.51 14.39
C ILE A 309 5.59 12.44 13.51
N MET A 310 4.52 13.01 14.05
CA MET A 310 3.63 13.92 13.33
C MET A 310 4.37 15.13 12.78
N ASN A 311 5.17 15.80 13.60
CA ASN A 311 5.95 16.95 13.16
C ASN A 311 6.95 16.56 12.04
N ARG A 312 7.57 15.37 12.10
CA ARG A 312 8.43 14.89 11.00
C ARG A 312 7.65 14.61 9.72
N LEU A 313 6.48 13.98 9.82
CA LEU A 313 5.60 13.73 8.67
C LEU A 313 5.13 15.07 8.08
N GLU A 314 4.67 16.02 8.88
CA GLU A 314 4.25 17.36 8.44
C GLU A 314 5.37 18.22 7.85
N GLN A 315 6.62 17.97 8.23
CA GLN A 315 7.79 18.62 7.62
C GLN A 315 8.35 17.86 6.40
N GLY A 316 7.83 16.68 6.07
CA GLY A 316 8.35 15.86 4.96
C GLY A 316 9.70 15.20 5.28
N ARG A 317 10.05 15.10 6.56
CA ARG A 317 11.28 14.49 7.08
C ARG A 317 11.01 13.11 7.69
N ALA A 318 10.07 12.38 7.09
CA ALA A 318 9.66 11.08 7.57
C ALA A 318 10.83 10.08 7.49
N LYS A 319 11.03 9.32 8.56
CA LYS A 319 11.96 8.21 8.63
C LYS A 319 11.25 6.93 8.23
N ARG A 320 12.04 5.91 7.86
CA ARG A 320 11.49 4.60 7.51
C ARG A 320 10.68 3.97 8.64
N ASP A 321 11.10 4.19 9.88
CA ASP A 321 10.41 3.68 11.07
C ASP A 321 9.10 4.42 11.37
N ASP A 322 8.92 5.64 10.85
CA ASP A 322 7.68 6.43 11.04
C ASP A 322 6.50 5.79 10.29
N PHE A 323 6.75 4.90 9.32
CA PHE A 323 5.73 4.19 8.56
C PHE A 323 5.34 2.84 9.15
N ARG A 324 5.91 2.45 10.29
CA ARG A 324 5.50 1.23 10.97
C ARG A 324 4.12 1.49 11.56
N VAL A 325 3.14 0.78 11.01
CA VAL A 325 1.71 1.02 11.28
C VAL A 325 1.36 0.74 12.74
N ASP A 326 2.20 0.01 13.48
CA ASP A 326 1.99 -0.13 14.91
C ASP A 326 3.24 -0.60 15.67
N ASN A 327 3.43 -0.05 16.87
CA ASN A 327 4.32 -0.59 17.90
C ASN A 327 3.56 -1.57 18.81
N GLY A 328 2.61 -2.34 18.25
CA GLY A 328 1.87 -3.37 18.98
C GLY A 328 0.65 -2.89 19.77
N VAL A 329 0.09 -1.71 19.47
CA VAL A 329 -1.08 -1.19 20.22
C VAL A 329 -2.40 -1.68 19.63
N SER A 330 -2.57 -1.70 18.29
CA SER A 330 -3.84 -2.14 17.67
C SER A 330 -3.83 -3.59 17.18
N ASP A 331 -2.79 -4.39 17.45
CA ASP A 331 -2.59 -5.72 16.85
C ASP A 331 -2.61 -5.73 15.29
N TYR A 332 -2.80 -4.59 14.60
CA TYR A 332 -2.87 -4.54 13.15
C TYR A 332 -1.49 -4.79 12.51
N LYS A 333 -1.42 -5.78 11.64
CA LYS A 333 -0.17 -6.25 11.01
C LYS A 333 0.07 -5.63 9.62
N GLY A 334 -0.85 -4.82 9.11
CA GLY A 334 -0.83 -4.37 7.72
C GLY A 334 -1.64 -5.29 6.78
N ASP A 335 -1.87 -4.85 5.55
CA ASP A 335 -2.55 -5.62 4.49
C ASP A 335 -3.96 -6.14 4.84
N GLY A 336 -4.65 -5.48 5.78
CA GLY A 336 -5.95 -5.94 6.28
C GLY A 336 -5.87 -7.10 7.27
N THR A 337 -4.67 -7.46 7.76
CA THR A 337 -4.44 -8.56 8.70
C THR A 337 -4.21 -8.05 10.11
N TRP A 338 -4.72 -8.78 11.12
CA TRP A 338 -4.61 -8.45 12.54
C TRP A 338 -3.93 -9.58 13.30
N GLY A 339 -3.35 -9.27 14.46
CA GLY A 339 -2.66 -10.18 15.35
C GLY A 339 -3.56 -11.29 15.88
N LYS A 340 -4.84 -10.98 16.11
CA LYS A 340 -5.85 -11.88 16.67
C LYS A 340 -7.06 -12.08 15.73
N GLY A 341 -6.83 -12.49 14.48
CA GLY A 341 -7.91 -12.93 13.58
C GLY A 341 -8.30 -11.91 12.49
N ARG A 342 -9.48 -12.07 11.89
CA ARG A 342 -10.02 -11.13 10.88
C ARG A 342 -10.78 -10.01 11.59
N LEU A 343 -10.81 -8.81 11.00
CA LEU A 343 -11.58 -7.66 11.51
C LEU A 343 -13.07 -7.99 11.75
N SER A 344 -13.61 -9.00 11.05
CA SER A 344 -14.97 -9.51 11.22
C SER A 344 -15.25 -10.12 12.59
N ASP A 345 -14.22 -10.55 13.31
CA ASP A 345 -14.35 -11.39 14.50
C ASP A 345 -14.28 -10.56 15.79
N ALA A 346 -13.83 -9.31 15.69
CA ALA A 346 -13.79 -8.38 16.81
C ALA A 346 -15.15 -7.69 16.96
N VAL A 347 -15.87 -8.04 18.03
CA VAL A 347 -17.11 -7.37 18.45
C VAL A 347 -16.73 -6.00 19.00
N TYR A 348 -16.54 -5.01 18.12
CA TYR A 348 -16.34 -3.62 18.54
C TYR A 348 -17.70 -3.02 18.95
N THR A 349 -17.95 -2.96 20.25
CA THR A 349 -19.13 -2.34 20.86
C THR A 349 -19.06 -0.81 20.88
N GLU A 350 -17.86 -0.23 20.69
CA GLU A 350 -17.60 1.21 20.80
C GLU A 350 -16.81 1.73 19.59
N GLY A 351 -17.46 1.84 18.43
CA GLY A 351 -16.87 2.42 17.22
C GLY A 351 -15.81 1.54 16.55
N ARG A 352 -15.84 1.44 15.22
CA ARG A 352 -14.78 0.74 14.50
C ARG A 352 -13.50 1.57 14.59
N PRO A 353 -12.33 0.99 14.90
CA PRO A 353 -11.08 1.74 14.89
C PRO A 353 -10.86 2.32 13.49
N VAL A 354 -10.37 3.56 13.43
CA VAL A 354 -9.98 4.18 12.17
C VAL A 354 -8.86 3.33 11.57
N LEU A 355 -9.05 2.89 10.33
CA LEU A 355 -8.09 2.02 9.66
C LEU A 355 -7.04 2.84 8.92
N PRO A 356 -5.78 2.38 8.88
CA PRO A 356 -4.75 3.02 8.09
C PRO A 356 -5.16 3.06 6.62
N PRO A 357 -4.74 4.10 5.89
CA PRO A 357 -5.04 4.20 4.48
C PRO A 357 -4.49 2.97 3.76
N LYS A 358 -5.31 2.43 2.85
CA LYS A 358 -5.01 1.18 2.17
C LYS A 358 -3.94 1.40 1.11
N ILE A 359 -2.72 0.96 1.40
CA ILE A 359 -1.60 1.00 0.46
C ILE A 359 -1.90 0.02 -0.71
N PRO A 360 -1.78 0.47 -1.97
CA PRO A 360 -1.91 -0.42 -3.12
C PRO A 360 -0.93 -1.59 -3.09
N ILE A 361 -1.40 -2.78 -3.47
CA ILE A 361 -0.59 -3.99 -3.55
C ILE A 361 0.58 -3.75 -4.52
N GLY A 362 1.81 -3.92 -4.02
CA GLY A 362 3.04 -3.73 -4.80
C GLY A 362 3.71 -2.35 -4.63
N MET A 363 3.03 -1.40 -3.99
CA MET A 363 3.57 -0.10 -3.59
C MET A 363 4.18 -0.19 -2.18
N SER A 364 5.28 0.52 -1.93
CA SER A 364 5.84 0.64 -0.57
C SER A 364 5.13 1.71 0.26
N SER A 365 5.24 1.66 1.59
CA SER A 365 4.67 2.69 2.45
C SER A 365 5.31 4.05 2.22
N GLU A 366 6.62 4.08 1.94
CA GLU A 366 7.32 5.33 1.63
C GLU A 366 6.83 5.94 0.30
N GLU A 367 6.59 5.11 -0.72
CA GLU A 367 6.02 5.54 -2.01
C GLU A 367 4.61 6.08 -1.83
N TYR A 368 3.76 5.34 -1.13
CA TYR A 368 2.39 5.73 -0.87
C TYR A 368 2.31 7.04 -0.09
N TYR A 369 3.13 7.20 0.95
CA TYR A 369 3.23 8.45 1.71
C TYR A 369 3.61 9.65 0.82
N MET A 370 4.60 9.47 -0.07
CA MET A 370 5.04 10.55 -0.96
C MET A 370 3.98 10.92 -2.01
N LEU A 371 3.14 9.97 -2.40
CA LEU A 371 2.08 10.19 -3.39
C LEU A 371 0.79 10.75 -2.77
N ASN A 372 0.40 10.23 -1.61
CA ASN A 372 -0.88 10.45 -0.94
C ASN A 372 -0.69 11.02 0.49
N ARG A 373 0.27 11.94 0.63
CA ARG A 373 0.65 12.54 1.92
C ARG A 373 -0.51 13.07 2.75
N LYS A 374 -1.51 13.68 2.11
CA LYS A 374 -2.68 14.26 2.80
C LYS A 374 -3.52 13.19 3.48
N GLU A 375 -3.93 12.17 2.75
CA GLU A 375 -4.69 11.03 3.28
C GLU A 375 -3.94 10.33 4.41
N TYR A 376 -2.61 10.22 4.26
CA TYR A 376 -1.76 9.65 5.29
C TYR A 376 -1.73 10.51 6.56
N LEU A 377 -1.57 11.83 6.44
CA LEU A 377 -1.58 12.75 7.59
C LEU A 377 -2.94 12.80 8.29
N GLU A 378 -4.03 12.82 7.53
CA GLU A 378 -5.40 12.82 8.07
C GLU A 378 -5.67 11.58 8.92
N TYR A 379 -5.19 10.41 8.48
CA TYR A 379 -5.28 9.18 9.29
C TYR A 379 -4.59 9.32 10.64
N PHE A 380 -3.34 9.80 10.65
CA PHE A 380 -2.62 9.95 11.90
C PHE A 380 -3.28 11.01 12.79
N GLN A 381 -3.83 12.10 12.25
CA GLN A 381 -4.57 13.09 13.02
C GLN A 381 -5.87 12.56 13.67
N GLN A 382 -6.42 11.43 13.18
CA GLN A 382 -7.62 10.83 13.74
C GLN A 382 -7.33 9.79 14.84
N ILE A 383 -6.19 9.10 14.74
CA ILE A 383 -5.79 8.08 15.73
C ILE A 383 -5.07 8.69 16.92
N LEU A 384 -4.29 9.74 16.65
CA LEU A 384 -3.49 10.45 17.62
C LEU A 384 -4.31 11.57 18.25
#